data_AF-A0A084JN72-F1
#
_entry.id   AF-A0A084JN72-F1
#
_cell.length_a   1.000
_cell.length_b   1.000
_cell.length_c   1.000
_cell.angle_alpha   90.00
_cell.angle_beta   90.00
_cell.angle_gamma   90.00
#
_symmetry.space_group_name_H-M   'P 1'
#
loop_
_entity.id
_entity.type
_entity.pdbx_description
1 polymer ?
#
loop_
_entity_poly.entity_id
_entity_poly.type
_entity_poly.pdbx_seq_one_letter_code
_entity_poly.pdbx_strand_id
1 'polypeptide(L)' 'MNKAYKFRLYPNAEQMNLLTRTFGCVRFIYNKMLGDKIDYYHETGKKLSNTPA' A
#
# COMPACT_ATOMS: atom_id res chain seq x y z
N MET A 1 -32.89 -1.26 4.27
CA MET A 1 -32.40 -2.29 5.22
C MET A 1 -30.98 -2.67 4.80
N ASN A 2 -29.97 -2.21 5.53
CA ASN A 2 -28.57 -2.46 5.16
C ASN A 2 -28.14 -3.82 5.74
N LYS A 3 -27.68 -4.73 4.87
CA LYS A 3 -27.09 -6.01 5.28
C LYS A 3 -25.58 -5.94 5.13
N ALA A 4 -24.86 -6.43 6.14
CA ALA A 4 -23.43 -6.63 6.08
C ALA A 4 -23.12 -8.11 6.33
N TYR A 5 -22.10 -8.63 5.65
CA TYR A 5 -21.66 -10.00 5.78
C TYR A 5 -20.19 -10.06 6.15
N LYS A 6 -19.84 -11.01 7.02
CA LYS A 6 -18.47 -11.27 7.43
C LYS A 6 -18.09 -12.68 6.99
N PHE A 7 -17.08 -12.77 6.13
CA PHE A 7 -16.56 -14.04 5.64
C PHE A 7 -15.06 -14.13 5.90
N ARG A 8 -14.58 -15.36 6.11
CA ARG A 8 -13.15 -15.67 6.09
C ARG A 8 -12.82 -16.27 4.74
N LEU A 9 -11.87 -15.68 4.03
CA LEU A 9 -11.40 -16.17 2.74
C LEU A 9 -10.27 -17.17 2.94
N TYR A 10 -10.32 -18.27 2.18
CA TYR A 10 -9.26 -19.29 2.12
C TYR A 10 -8.80 -19.40 0.66
N PRO A 11 -7.83 -18.58 0.23
CA PRO A 11 -7.37 -18.57 -1.15
C PRO A 11 -6.64 -19.86 -1.52
N ASN A 12 -6.74 -20.25 -2.79
CA ASN A 12 -5.92 -21.32 -3.36
C ASN A 12 -4.49 -20.83 -3.66
N ALA A 13 -3.61 -21.74 -4.09
CA ALA A 13 -2.20 -21.42 -4.31
C ALA A 13 -1.97 -20.28 -5.33
N GLU A 14 -2.72 -20.25 -6.43
CA GLU A 14 -2.60 -19.19 -7.45
C GLU A 14 -3.04 -17.84 -6.90
N GLN A 15 -4.15 -17.81 -6.15
CA GLN A 15 -4.65 -16.61 -5.50
C GLN A 15 -3.67 -16.08 -4.45
N MET A 16 -3.08 -16.97 -3.64
CA MET A 16 -2.06 -16.59 -2.65
C MET A 16 -0.85 -15.93 -3.31
N ASN A 17 -0.36 -16.51 -4.41
CA ASN A 17 0.76 -15.94 -5.17
C ASN A 17 0.41 -14.56 -5.73
N LEU A 18 -0.78 -14.41 -6.33
CA LEU A 18 -1.24 -13.12 -6.84
C LEU A 18 -1.33 -12.07 -5.72
N LEU A 19 -2.00 -12.39 -4.61
CA LEU A 19 -2.15 -11.48 -3.47
C LEU A 19 -0.80 -11.07 -2.89
N THR A 20 0.12 -12.02 -2.75
CA THR A 20 1.48 -11.75 -2.24
C THR A 20 2.23 -10.77 -3.14
N ARG A 21 2.19 -10.99 -4.47
CA ARG A 21 2.82 -10.07 -5.43
C ARG A 21 2.17 -8.70 -5.40
N THR A 22 0.84 -8.64 -5.43
CA THR A 22 0.09 -7.37 -5.42
C THR A 22 0.36 -6.57 -4.16
N PHE A 23 0.16 -7.16 -2.97
CA PHE A 23 0.39 -6.46 -1.71
C PHE A 23 1.86 -6.14 -1.48
N GLY A 24 2.78 -6.98 -1.95
CA GLY A 24 4.21 -6.70 -1.94
C GLY A 24 4.58 -5.45 -2.73
N CYS A 25 4.16 -5.37 -4.00
CA CYS A 25 4.42 -4.22 -4.86
C CYS A 25 3.80 -2.93 -4.31
N VAL A 26 2.54 -2.99 -3.86
CA VAL A 26 1.85 -1.82 -3.29
C VAL A 26 2.54 -1.33 -2.02
N ARG A 27 2.89 -2.25 -1.11
CA ARG A 27 3.61 -1.90 0.13
C ARG A 27 4.96 -1.26 -0.17
N PHE A 28 5.71 -1.79 -1.14
CA PHE A 28 7.00 -1.25 -1.53
C PHE A 28 6.88 0.21 -2.00
N ILE A 29 6.01 0.49 -2.97
CA ILE A 29 5.82 1.84 -3.51
C ILE A 29 5.33 2.79 -2.42
N TYR A 30 4.35 2.37 -1.61
CA TYR A 30 3.85 3.18 -0.52
C TYR A 30 4.95 3.56 0.48
N ASN A 31 5.73 2.58 0.94
CA ASN A 31 6.82 2.82 1.88
C ASN A 31 7.90 3.71 1.29
N LYS A 32 8.23 3.53 0.01
CA LYS A 32 9.22 4.37 -0.68
C LYS A 32 8.76 5.82 -0.72
N MET A 33 7.53 6.08 -1.17
CA MET A 33 6.97 7.43 -1.21
C MET A 33 6.81 8.06 0.17
N LEU A 34 6.46 7.26 1.18
CA LEU A 34 6.36 7.73 2.56
C LEU A 34 7.74 8.15 3.09
N GLY A 35 8.78 7.34 2.82
CA GLY A 35 10.16 7.68 3.16
C GLY A 35 10.58 9.00 2.53
N ASP A 36 10.39 9.15 1.22
CA ASP A 36 10.75 10.39 0.50
C ASP A 36 10.02 11.62 1.09
N LYS A 37 8.76 11.47 1.53
CA LYS A 37 8.00 12.54 2.20
C LYS A 37 8.55 12.90 3.58
N ILE A 38 8.96 11.90 4.35
CA ILE A 38 9.54 12.08 5.68
C ILE A 38 10.88 12.82 5.52
N ASP A 39 11.76 12.32 4.66
CA ASP A 39 13.09 12.90 4.42
C ASP A 39 12.99 14.37 3.98
N TYR A 40 12.13 14.65 2.98
CA TYR A 40 11.91 16.00 2.50
C TYR A 40 11.36 16.94 3.58
N TYR A 41 10.46 16.45 4.45
CA TYR A 41 9.94 17.25 5.54
C TYR A 41 11.02 17.58 6.58
N HIS A 42 11.89 16.61 6.91
CA HIS A 42 13.01 16.85 7.82
C HIS A 42 13.99 17.89 7.28
N GLU A 43 14.25 17.90 5.97
CA GLU A 43 15.17 18.85 5.35
C GLU A 43 14.58 20.25 5.17
N THR A 44 13.30 20.35 4.80
CA THR A 44 12.71 21.61 4.31
C THR A 44 11.63 22.20 5.21
N GLY A 45 11.10 21.41 6.16
CA GLY A 45 9.91 21.74 6.94
C GLY A 45 8.61 21.80 6.11
N LYS A 46 8.65 21.38 4.84
CA LYS A 46 7.51 21.44 3.91
C LYS A 46 7.05 20.04 3.52
N LYS A 47 5.81 19.94 3.04
CA LYS A 47 5.23 18.68 2.57
C LYS A 47 5.62 18.40 1.12
N LEU A 48 6.17 17.21 0.86
CA LEU A 48 6.40 16.73 -0.51
C LEU A 48 5.09 16.21 -1.13
N SER A 49 4.75 16.72 -2.31
CA SER A 49 3.63 16.22 -3.13
C SER A 49 4.18 15.59 -4.40
N ASN A 50 4.48 14.30 -4.35
CA ASN A 50 4.90 13.51 -5.49
C ASN A 50 3.81 12.51 -5.92
N THR A 51 3.61 12.38 -7.22
CA THR A 51 2.85 11.30 -7.85
C THR A 51 3.87 10.38 -8.50
N PRO A 52 3.85 9.07 -8.25
CA PRO A 52 4.72 8.16 -8.99
C PRO A 52 4.31 8.21 -10.47
N ALA A 53 5.30 8.28 -11.35
CA ALA A 53 5.10 8.32 -12.80
C ALA A 53 4.57 6.98 -13.35
#